data_AF-A0A929J1N6-F1
#
_entry.id   AF-A0A929J1N6-F1
#
_cell.length_a   1.000
_cell.length_b   1.000
_cell.length_c   1.000
_cell.angle_alpha   90.00
_cell.angle_beta   90.00
_cell.angle_gamma   90.00
#
_symmetry.space_group_name_H-M   'P 1'
#
loop_
_entity.id
_entity.type
_entity.pdbx_description
1 polymer ?
#
loop_
_entity_poly.entity_id
_entity_poly.type
_entity_poly.pdbx_seq_one_letter_code
_entity_poly.pdbx_strand_id
1 'polypeptide(L)'
;MNVILISESHKKAAILSRRILSKYARNIGRRTWIGNLTEEGLKHLQDELNAVANKNTAIACHRVVNRQQIELEWIIGSRKQFDADGNFAFRYTENSQKYDMNLTEQY
;
A
#
# COMPACT_ATOMS: atom_id res chain seq x y z
N MET A 1 -15.73 4.85 2.26
CA MET A 1 -14.38 5.44 2.23
C MET A 1 -13.65 4.93 1.00
N ASN A 2 -13.10 5.82 0.18
CA ASN A 2 -12.32 5.43 -1.00
C ASN A 2 -10.90 5.07 -0.58
N VAL A 3 -10.43 3.90 -0.98
CA VAL A 3 -9.10 3.40 -0.63
C VAL A 3 -8.33 2.91 -1.85
N ILE A 4 -7.02 3.10 -1.79
CA ILE A 4 -6.04 2.55 -2.72
C ILE A 4 -5.15 1.59 -1.93
N LEU A 5 -5.06 0.35 -2.40
CA LEU A 5 -4.31 -0.72 -1.75
C LEU A 5 -3.15 -1.13 -2.64
N ILE A 6 -1.94 -1.13 -2.11
CA ILE A 6 -0.71 -1.47 -2.83
C ILE A 6 -0.05 -2.65 -2.14
N SER A 7 0.32 -3.70 -2.89
CA SER A 7 0.99 -4.88 -2.33
C SER A 7 2.36 -5.15 -2.97
N GLU A 8 3.40 -4.91 -2.19
CA GLU A 8 4.78 -5.32 -2.46
C GLU A 8 5.15 -6.63 -1.75
N SER A 9 4.15 -7.48 -1.51
CA SER A 9 4.33 -8.81 -0.95
C SER A 9 5.09 -9.71 -1.93
N HIS A 10 5.93 -10.61 -1.40
CA HIS A 10 6.76 -11.53 -2.17
C HIS A 10 6.45 -12.99 -1.84
N LYS A 11 6.89 -13.91 -2.70
CA LYS A 11 6.73 -15.37 -2.52
C LYS A 11 5.26 -15.75 -2.28
N LYS A 12 4.99 -16.71 -1.39
CA LYS A 12 3.63 -17.17 -1.05
C LYS A 12 2.74 -16.03 -0.51
N ALA A 13 3.32 -15.02 0.16
CA ALA A 13 2.56 -13.88 0.66
C ALA A 13 1.92 -13.08 -0.50
N ALA A 14 2.59 -12.95 -1.65
CA ALA A 14 2.03 -12.26 -2.81
C ALA A 14 0.70 -12.87 -3.29
N ILE A 15 0.63 -14.19 -3.32
CA ILE A 15 -0.56 -14.93 -3.77
C ILE A 15 -1.70 -14.76 -2.75
N LEU A 16 -1.40 -14.91 -1.47
CA LEU A 16 -2.38 -14.76 -0.39
C LEU A 16 -2.92 -13.33 -0.29
N SER A 17 -2.03 -12.32 -0.29
CA SER A 17 -2.41 -10.91 -0.29
C SER A 17 -3.31 -10.58 -1.47
N ARG A 18 -2.94 -10.99 -2.69
CA ARG A 18 -3.77 -10.80 -3.89
C ARG A 18 -5.15 -11.42 -3.73
N ARG A 19 -5.23 -12.66 -3.22
CA ARG A 19 -6.51 -13.35 -3.02
C ARG A 19 -7.41 -12.60 -2.05
N ILE A 20 -6.88 -12.14 -0.93
CA ILE A 20 -7.64 -11.38 0.08
C ILE A 20 -8.07 -10.03 -0.50
N LEU A 21 -7.14 -9.23 -1.02
CA LEU A 21 -7.41 -7.90 -1.57
C LEU A 21 -8.48 -7.94 -2.68
N SER A 22 -8.45 -8.93 -3.56
CA SER A 22 -9.43 -9.09 -4.64
C SER A 22 -10.84 -9.46 -4.16
N LYS A 23 -11.04 -9.86 -2.90
CA LYS A 23 -12.40 -10.02 -2.33
C LYS A 23 -13.05 -8.68 -2.00
N TYR A 24 -12.24 -7.68 -1.64
CA TYR A 24 -12.71 -6.40 -1.09
C TYR A 24 -12.66 -5.27 -2.12
N ALA A 25 -11.75 -5.35 -3.09
CA ALA A 25 -11.45 -4.25 -4.00
C ALA A 25 -11.18 -4.73 -5.42
N ARG A 26 -11.40 -3.84 -6.38
CA ARG A 26 -11.13 -4.11 -7.80
C ARG A 26 -9.64 -4.02 -8.06
N ASN A 27 -9.06 -5.06 -8.66
CA ASN A 27 -7.68 -5.01 -9.14
C ASN A 27 -7.59 -4.12 -10.38
N ILE A 28 -6.71 -3.13 -10.37
CA ILE A 28 -6.48 -2.20 -11.48
C ILE A 28 -5.06 -2.27 -12.03
N GLY A 29 -4.22 -3.12 -11.46
CA GLY A 29 -2.83 -3.24 -11.79
C GLY A 29 -2.18 -4.41 -11.06
N ARG A 30 -0.97 -4.79 -11.47
CA ARG A 30 -0.27 -5.99 -10.99
C ARG A 30 -0.24 -6.08 -9.46
N ARG A 31 -0.05 -4.94 -8.78
CA ARG A 31 0.09 -4.78 -7.33
C ARG A 31 -0.90 -3.79 -6.72
N THR A 32 -1.93 -3.37 -7.46
CA THR A 32 -2.78 -2.24 -7.06
C THR A 32 -4.25 -2.59 -7.13
N TRP A 33 -4.98 -2.25 -6.08
CA TRP A 33 -6.42 -2.38 -5.99
C TRP A 33 -7.04 -1.06 -5.55
N ILE A 34 -8.26 -0.80 -6.02
CA ILE A 34 -9.06 0.33 -5.56
C ILE A 34 -10.44 -0.14 -5.13
N GLY A 35 -10.98 0.48 -4.09
CA GLY A 35 -12.29 0.11 -3.57
C GLY A 35 -12.92 1.26 -2.79
N ASN A 36 -14.24 1.17 -2.62
CA ASN A 36 -14.96 1.96 -1.64
C ASN A 36 -15.46 0.99 -0.57
N LEU A 37 -14.92 1.14 0.65
CA LEU A 37 -15.22 0.27 1.78
C LEU A 37 -15.83 1.09 2.92
N THR A 38 -16.69 0.48 3.73
CA THR A 38 -17.06 1.04 5.03
C THR A 38 -15.87 0.94 5.98
N GLU A 39 -15.94 1.63 7.12
CA GLU A 39 -14.89 1.54 8.14
C GLU A 39 -14.78 0.12 8.71
N GLU A 40 -15.92 -0.57 8.93
CA GLU A 40 -15.93 -1.97 9.34
C GLU A 40 -15.36 -2.88 8.25
N GLY A 41 -15.69 -2.63 6.99
CA GLY A 41 -15.14 -3.38 5.86
C GLY A 41 -13.63 -3.23 5.74
N LEU A 42 -13.10 -2.03 6.00
CA LEU A 42 -11.66 -1.77 6.02
C LEU A 42 -10.99 -2.46 7.22
N LYS A 43 -11.61 -2.41 8.40
CA LYS A 43 -11.12 -3.10 9.59
C LYS A 43 -11.05 -4.61 9.40
N HIS A 44 -12.12 -5.22 8.86
CA HIS A 44 -12.13 -6.65 8.55
C HIS A 44 -11.06 -7.03 7.52
N LEU A 45 -10.85 -6.22 6.48
CA LEU A 45 -9.76 -6.41 5.53
C LEU A 45 -8.40 -6.37 6.24
N GLN A 46 -8.18 -5.38 7.11
CA GLN A 46 -6.95 -5.22 7.86
C GLN A 46 -6.68 -6.44 8.76
N ASP A 47 -7.71 -6.93 9.46
CA ASP A 47 -7.63 -8.10 10.32
C ASP A 47 -7.33 -9.39 9.53
N GLU A 48 -8.02 -9.63 8.40
CA GLU A 48 -7.77 -10.81 7.55
C GLU A 48 -6.35 -10.81 6.98
N LEU A 49 -5.84 -9.64 6.57
CA LEU A 49 -4.47 -9.49 6.10
C LEU A 49 -3.43 -9.69 7.21
N ASN A 50 -3.68 -9.16 8.42
CA ASN A 50 -2.81 -9.36 9.58
C ASN A 50 -2.72 -10.83 9.99
N ALA A 51 -3.83 -11.57 9.94
CA ALA A 51 -3.87 -12.99 10.29
C ALA A 51 -2.95 -13.86 9.43
N VAL A 52 -2.71 -13.46 8.17
CA VAL A 52 -1.83 -14.21 7.23
C VAL A 52 -0.47 -13.53 7.02
N ALA A 53 -0.22 -12.41 7.69
CA ALA A 53 0.98 -11.61 7.49
C ALA A 53 2.23 -12.36 7.95
N ASN A 54 3.28 -12.28 7.16
CA ASN A 54 4.61 -12.81 7.49
C ASN A 54 5.69 -11.84 7.00
N LYS A 55 6.96 -12.21 7.17
CA LYS A 55 8.11 -11.38 6.76
C LYS A 55 8.15 -10.97 5.28
N ASN A 56 7.43 -11.68 4.40
CA ASN A 56 7.35 -11.35 2.98
C ASN A 56 6.07 -10.57 2.62
N THR A 57 5.19 -10.30 3.59
CA THR A 57 4.01 -9.46 3.40
C THR A 57 4.43 -8.00 3.48
N ALA A 58 4.02 -7.20 2.51
CA ALA A 58 4.18 -5.74 2.52
C ALA A 58 2.99 -5.14 1.78
N ILE A 59 2.07 -4.53 2.51
CA ILE A 59 0.84 -3.96 1.95
C ILE A 59 0.61 -2.59 2.57
N ALA A 60 0.41 -1.57 1.74
CA ALA A 60 0.02 -0.23 2.16
C ALA A 60 -1.46 0.01 1.79
N CYS A 61 -2.19 0.64 2.71
CA CYS A 61 -3.53 1.14 2.46
C CYS A 61 -3.52 2.65 2.56
N HIS A 62 -3.96 3.31 1.49
CA HIS A 62 -4.14 4.74 1.45
C HIS A 62 -5.61 5.09 1.40
N ARG A 63 -6.01 6.09 2.20
CA ARG A 63 -7.34 6.69 2.17
C ARG A 63 -7.31 7.89 1.24
N VAL A 64 -8.25 7.94 0.29
CA VAL A 64 -8.48 9.13 -0.53
C VAL A 64 -9.42 10.04 0.25
N VAL A 65 -8.87 11.14 0.79
CA VAL A 65 -9.63 12.11 1.61
C VAL A 65 -10.37 13.09 0.70
N ASN A 66 -9.68 13.62 -0.30
CA ASN A 66 -10.25 14.48 -1.34
C ASN A 66 -9.52 14.25 -2.68
N ARG A 67 -9.77 15.08 -3.70
CA ARG A 67 -9.19 14.88 -5.04
C ARG A 67 -7.66 15.04 -5.10
N GLN A 68 -7.06 15.76 -4.16
CA GLN A 68 -5.62 16.08 -4.14
C GLN A 68 -4.89 15.40 -2.98
N GLN A 69 -5.62 14.90 -1.98
CA GLN A 69 -5.08 14.37 -0.75
C GLN A 69 -5.35 12.88 -0.60
N ILE A 70 -4.24 12.14 -0.58
CA ILE A 70 -4.19 10.70 -0.35
C ILE A 70 -3.29 10.49 0.86
N GLU A 71 -3.82 9.87 1.90
CA GLU A 71 -3.12 9.69 3.17
C GLU A 71 -2.86 8.21 3.42
N LEU A 72 -1.71 7.90 4.02
CA LEU A 72 -1.43 6.56 4.50
C LEU A 72 -2.30 6.26 5.73
N GLU A 73 -3.17 5.27 5.60
CA GLU A 73 -3.96 4.79 6.72
C GLU A 73 -3.15 3.79 7.57
N TRP A 74 -2.56 2.78 6.92
CA TRP A 74 -1.77 1.76 7.60
C TRP A 74 -0.88 0.97 6.63
N ILE A 75 0.11 0.29 7.22
CA ILE A 75 0.97 -0.70 6.55
C ILE A 75 0.87 -2.03 7.30
N ILE A 76 0.72 -3.13 6.57
CA ILE A 76 0.79 -4.49 7.09
C ILE A 76 2.10 -5.14 6.66
N GLY A 77 2.79 -5.76 7.64
CA GLY A 77 4.03 -6.50 7.45
C GLY A 77 5.26 -5.59 7.32
N SER A 78 6.12 -5.88 6.35
CA SER A 78 7.40 -5.20 6.17
C SER A 78 7.21 -3.77 5.67
N ARG A 79 7.60 -2.80 6.51
CA ARG A 79 7.67 -1.37 6.14
C ARG A 79 8.83 -1.04 5.21
N LYS A 80 9.81 -1.92 5.03
CA LYS A 80 11.01 -1.65 4.20
C LYS A 80 10.74 -1.37 2.72
N GLN A 81 9.56 -1.76 2.24
CA GLN A 81 9.15 -1.54 0.85
C GLN A 81 8.43 -0.20 0.65
N PHE A 82 8.21 0.54 1.74
CA PHE A 82 7.50 1.81 1.72
C PHE A 82 8.29 2.87 2.48
N ASP A 83 8.14 4.12 2.10
CA ASP A 83 8.64 5.26 2.88
C ASP A 83 7.68 5.60 4.04
N ALA A 84 7.91 6.74 4.71
CA ALA A 84 7.08 7.19 5.82
C ALA A 84 5.62 7.47 5.41
N ASP A 85 5.40 7.90 4.17
CA ASP A 85 4.09 8.24 3.60
C ASP A 85 3.44 7.05 2.88
N GLY A 86 4.08 5.88 2.91
CA GLY A 86 3.57 4.66 2.30
C GLY A 86 3.80 4.58 0.80
N ASN A 87 4.55 5.51 0.20
CA ASN A 87 4.93 5.41 -1.20
C ASN A 87 5.90 4.26 -1.38
N PHE A 88 5.93 3.69 -2.59
CA PHE A 88 6.88 2.63 -2.90
C PHE A 88 8.32 3.13 -2.75
N ALA A 89 9.08 2.52 -1.85
CA ALA A 89 10.49 2.82 -1.70
C ALA A 89 11.24 2.27 -2.91
N PHE A 90 11.58 3.15 -3.87
CA PHE A 90 12.54 2.83 -4.92
C PHE A 90 13.85 2.47 -4.21
N ARG A 91 14.17 1.17 -4.21
CA ARG A 91 15.42 0.56 -3.74
C ARG A 91 16.56 1.57 -3.55
N TYR A 92 16.97 1.83 -2.31
CA TYR A 92 18.18 2.59 -2.01
C TYR A 92 19.38 1.92 -2.70
N THR A 93 19.79 2.44 -3.85
CA THR A 93 21.22 2.58 -4.14
C THR A 93 21.59 3.98 -3.66
N GLU A 94 22.79 4.16 -3.13
CA GLU A 94 23.26 5.34 -2.37
C GLU A 94 23.06 6.73 -3.03
N ASN A 95 22.48 6.83 -4.22
CA ASN A 95 22.28 8.06 -4.98
C ASN A 95 20.87 8.69 -4.89
N SER A 96 19.90 8.10 -4.19
CA SER A 96 18.51 8.57 -4.22
C SER A 96 18.25 9.92 -3.52
N GLN A 97 19.15 10.37 -2.62
CA GLN A 97 19.03 11.68 -1.94
C GLN A 97 19.02 12.89 -2.90
N LYS A 98 19.44 12.72 -4.16
CA LYS A 98 19.44 13.80 -5.15
C LYS A 98 18.10 14.02 -5.88
N TYR A 99 17.15 13.10 -5.83
CA TYR A 99 15.92 13.23 -6.62
C TYR A 99 14.77 13.93 -5.87
N ASP A 100 14.70 13.79 -4.54
CA ASP A 100 13.63 14.44 -3.76
C ASP A 100 13.80 15.96 -3.62
N MET A 101 15.02 16.49 -3.65
CA MET A 101 15.24 17.96 -3.62
C MET A 101 14.94 18.68 -4.95
N ASN A 102 14.85 17.95 -6.07
CA ASN A 102 14.60 18.56 -7.38
C ASN A 102 13.10 18.64 -7.74
N LEU A 103 12.22 17.91 -7.04
CA LEU A 103 10.78 17.91 -7.32
C LEU A 103 10.03 19.02 -6.55
N THR A 104 10.62 19.55 -5.48
CA THR A 104 10.11 20.70 -4.74
C THR A 104 10.46 22.06 -5.34
N GLU A 105 11.37 22.11 -6.33
CA GLU A 105 11.74 23.35 -7.05
C GLU A 105 11.01 23.54 -8.40
N GLN A 106 10.02 22.71 -8.72
CA GLN A 106 9.25 22.83 -9.98
C GLN A 106 7.77 23.18 -9.82
N TYR A 107 7.37 23.76 -8.68
CA TYR A 107 6.08 24.43 -8.51
C TYR A 107 6.20 25.72 -7.70
#